data_AF-A0A8J7PYX3-F1
#
_entry.id   AF-A0A8J7PYX3-F1
#
_cell.length_a   1.000
_cell.length_b   1.000
_cell.length_c   1.000
_cell.angle_alpha   90.00
_cell.angle_beta   90.00
_cell.angle_gamma   90.00
#
_symmetry.space_group_name_H-M   'P 1'
#
loop_
_entity.id
_entity.type
_entity.pdbx_description
1 polymer ?
#
loop_
_entity_poly.entity_id
_entity_poly.type
_entity_poly.pdbx_seq_one_letter_code
_entity_poly.pdbx_strand_id
1 'polypeptide(L)'
;MRRVVAAVIVLGFTAAVRAGIYSPNEPFVFEIDADGFATPIQFSGGFDSILAGYREVAMLPPNPGAPPNRRRQEALDRVKEREAKGVSALSPPELAGLTADLIRLNRNDEALNILQPLARDRIRGGFLAYAHLARAHAGRGEWREAFDQQEMAIRYTEFPTAFPGLNKTQLAWLKRVERDYYLPFLAHRAEEARRGRASRLHEDPDPIFPSAVPPKRPDNPVQFVGEDGKYAVGTIAAAERKKLPPDALAIMQQLVLWHPQDARLYWQLGELYNATGDVETAAGILDVCTYAMGYSNPTVIEHRRVLKAAADSASAARAVEAS
;
A
#
# COMPACT_ATOMS: atom_id res chain seq x y z
N MET A 1 21.37 -54.40 -13.09
CA MET A 1 21.79 -53.13 -12.45
C MET A 1 20.98 -51.99 -13.06
N ARG A 2 19.94 -51.50 -12.39
CA ARG A 2 19.17 -50.32 -12.82
C ARG A 2 19.57 -49.14 -11.95
N ARG A 3 20.19 -48.13 -12.55
CA ARG A 3 20.51 -46.85 -11.91
C ARG A 3 19.23 -46.02 -11.85
N VAL A 4 18.76 -45.72 -10.64
CA VAL A 4 17.70 -44.73 -10.42
C VAL A 4 18.40 -43.38 -10.26
N VAL A 5 18.21 -42.49 -11.23
CA VAL A 5 18.60 -41.09 -11.12
C VAL A 5 17.47 -40.38 -10.39
N ALA A 6 17.74 -39.95 -9.15
CA ALA A 6 16.82 -39.11 -8.39
C ALA A 6 16.90 -37.68 -8.94
N ALA A 7 15.85 -37.25 -9.63
CA ALA A 7 15.67 -35.86 -10.02
C ALA A 7 15.27 -35.06 -8.77
N VAL A 8 16.18 -34.21 -8.28
CA VAL A 8 15.86 -33.20 -7.27
C VAL A 8 15.13 -32.07 -7.98
N ILE A 9 13.81 -32.04 -7.84
CA ILE A 9 12.99 -30.89 -8.23
C ILE A 9 13.18 -29.83 -7.14
N VAL A 10 14.04 -28.85 -7.41
CA VAL A 10 14.08 -27.61 -6.62
C VAL A 10 12.89 -26.77 -7.04
N LEU A 11 11.79 -26.88 -6.30
CA LEU A 11 10.70 -25.91 -6.36
C LEU A 11 11.23 -24.57 -5.83
N GLY A 12 11.63 -23.70 -6.75
CA GLY A 12 12.00 -22.33 -6.45
C GLY A 12 10.78 -21.57 -5.94
N PHE A 13 10.73 -21.33 -4.62
CA PHE A 13 9.81 -20.36 -4.05
C PHE A 13 10.31 -18.96 -4.44
N THR A 14 9.66 -18.32 -5.40
CA THR A 14 9.76 -16.88 -5.60
C THR A 14 8.87 -16.21 -4.55
N ALA A 15 9.48 -15.39 -3.70
CA ALA A 15 8.84 -14.98 -2.45
C ALA A 15 9.43 -13.63 -2.06
N ALA A 16 8.67 -12.53 -2.22
CA ALA A 16 9.14 -11.15 -2.30
C ALA A 16 8.23 -10.12 -1.57
N VAL A 17 8.78 -8.97 -1.24
CA VAL A 17 8.18 -8.02 -0.29
C VAL A 17 7.60 -6.76 -0.92
N ARG A 18 6.67 -6.12 -0.20
CA ARG A 18 6.12 -4.77 -0.41
C ARG A 18 6.61 -3.87 0.75
N ALA A 19 7.06 -2.65 0.52
CA ALA A 19 7.62 -1.85 1.64
C ALA A 19 6.56 -1.55 2.74
N GLY A 20 6.90 -1.01 3.90
CA GLY A 20 5.98 -0.88 5.05
C GLY A 20 5.46 -2.21 5.67
N ILE A 21 5.38 -3.32 4.91
CA ILE A 21 5.01 -4.69 5.32
C ILE A 21 5.86 -5.71 4.53
N TYR A 22 6.98 -6.08 5.12
CA TYR A 22 7.94 -7.07 4.67
C TYR A 22 7.53 -8.49 5.02
N SER A 23 6.86 -9.18 4.09
CA SER A 23 6.61 -10.62 4.13
C SER A 23 7.42 -11.41 3.08
N PRO A 24 8.14 -12.48 3.45
CA PRO A 24 8.73 -13.39 2.47
C PRO A 24 7.67 -14.20 1.70
N ASN A 25 6.36 -14.09 1.99
CA ASN A 25 5.31 -14.85 1.29
C ASN A 25 4.47 -14.03 0.33
N GLU A 26 4.69 -12.73 0.27
CA GLU A 26 4.04 -11.89 -0.75
C GLU A 26 4.92 -11.92 -2.02
N PRO A 27 4.48 -11.41 -3.18
CA PRO A 27 5.40 -11.09 -4.26
C PRO A 27 5.58 -9.57 -4.41
N PHE A 28 6.77 -9.17 -4.87
CA PHE A 28 6.99 -7.85 -5.47
C PHE A 28 6.36 -7.87 -6.86
N VAL A 29 5.54 -6.88 -7.15
CA VAL A 29 4.61 -6.92 -8.28
C VAL A 29 4.85 -5.82 -9.31
N PHE A 30 5.84 -4.98 -9.09
CA PHE A 30 6.23 -3.95 -10.04
C PHE A 30 7.42 -4.42 -10.87
N GLU A 31 7.50 -3.95 -12.11
CA GLU A 31 8.73 -4.00 -12.87
C GLU A 31 9.50 -2.71 -12.60
N ILE A 32 10.82 -2.81 -12.39
CA ILE A 32 11.66 -1.62 -12.22
C ILE A 32 12.47 -1.43 -13.50
N ASP A 33 12.35 -0.26 -14.10
CA ASP A 33 13.09 0.10 -15.31
C ASP A 33 14.56 0.42 -15.03
N ALA A 34 15.30 0.74 -16.09
CA ALA A 34 16.73 1.04 -16.02
C ALA A 34 17.04 2.33 -15.22
N ASP A 35 16.09 3.25 -15.14
CA ASP A 35 16.20 4.52 -14.40
C ASP A 35 15.80 4.37 -12.92
N GLY A 36 15.38 3.17 -12.52
CA GLY A 36 14.98 2.87 -11.14
C GLY A 36 13.55 3.32 -10.82
N PHE A 37 12.69 3.49 -11.82
CA PHE A 37 11.28 3.79 -11.67
C PHE A 37 10.44 2.52 -11.82
N ALA A 38 9.38 2.43 -11.00
CA ALA A 38 8.46 1.30 -11.08
C ALA A 38 7.41 1.55 -12.16
N THR A 39 7.18 0.54 -13.00
CA THR A 39 6.03 0.52 -13.91
C THR A 39 4.77 0.19 -13.11
N PRO A 40 3.71 1.01 -13.18
CA PRO A 40 2.45 0.71 -12.50
C PRO A 40 1.81 -0.55 -13.09
N ILE A 41 1.11 -1.29 -12.24
CA ILE A 41 0.35 -2.48 -12.65
C ILE A 41 -0.92 -2.00 -13.34
N GLN A 42 -1.33 -2.68 -14.42
CA GLN A 42 -2.66 -2.47 -14.98
C GLN A 42 -3.73 -2.63 -13.89
N PHE A 43 -4.71 -1.72 -13.85
CA PHE A 43 -5.69 -1.74 -12.78
C PHE A 43 -6.60 -2.96 -12.83
N SER A 44 -7.42 -3.05 -13.89
CA SER A 44 -8.41 -4.11 -14.08
C SER A 44 -7.76 -5.44 -14.43
N GLY A 45 -8.10 -6.49 -13.67
CA GLY A 45 -7.53 -7.83 -13.81
C GLY A 45 -6.10 -7.97 -13.28
N GLY A 46 -5.55 -6.91 -12.67
CA GLY A 46 -4.18 -6.84 -12.18
C GLY A 46 -4.14 -6.31 -10.76
N PHE A 47 -3.94 -5.00 -10.61
CA PHE A 47 -3.84 -4.35 -9.31
C PHE A 47 -5.08 -4.57 -8.43
N ASP A 48 -6.28 -4.48 -9.01
CA ASP A 48 -7.54 -4.66 -8.31
C ASP A 48 -7.67 -6.05 -7.67
N SER A 49 -7.25 -7.09 -8.38
CA SER A 49 -7.29 -8.49 -7.96
C SER A 49 -6.27 -8.75 -6.86
N ILE A 50 -5.09 -8.15 -6.98
CA ILE A 50 -4.07 -8.17 -5.93
C ILE A 50 -4.59 -7.50 -4.66
N LEU A 51 -5.14 -6.28 -4.79
CA LEU A 51 -5.69 -5.52 -3.66
C LEU A 51 -6.86 -6.24 -2.98
N ALA A 52 -7.78 -6.83 -3.77
CA ALA A 52 -8.89 -7.62 -3.26
C ALA A 52 -8.39 -8.77 -2.39
N GLY A 53 -7.36 -9.51 -2.83
CA GLY A 53 -6.75 -10.58 -2.05
C GLY A 53 -6.25 -10.11 -0.67
N TYR A 54 -5.69 -8.89 -0.56
CA TYR A 54 -5.30 -8.33 0.73
C TYR A 54 -6.47 -7.94 1.61
N ARG A 55 -7.53 -7.40 1.01
CA ARG A 55 -8.75 -7.06 1.74
C ARG A 55 -9.42 -8.32 2.31
N GLU A 56 -9.45 -9.40 1.53
CA GLU A 56 -10.00 -10.70 1.94
C GLU A 56 -9.29 -11.29 3.16
N VAL A 57 -7.96 -11.15 3.28
CA VAL A 57 -7.23 -11.64 4.47
C VAL A 57 -7.75 -10.99 5.76
N ALA A 58 -8.10 -9.70 5.71
CA ALA A 58 -8.62 -8.96 6.87
C ALA A 58 -10.11 -9.24 7.14
N MET A 59 -10.87 -9.77 6.18
CA MET A 59 -12.32 -9.99 6.33
C MET A 59 -12.61 -11.11 7.34
N LEU A 60 -13.38 -10.77 8.37
CA LEU A 60 -13.92 -11.75 9.31
C LEU A 60 -15.00 -12.62 8.63
N PRO A 61 -15.20 -13.86 9.11
CA PRO A 61 -16.35 -14.66 8.69
C PRO A 61 -17.67 -13.89 8.93
N PRO A 62 -18.66 -14.03 8.04
CA PRO A 62 -19.89 -13.24 8.12
C PRO A 62 -20.72 -13.52 9.37
N ASN A 63 -20.59 -14.72 9.94
CA ASN A 63 -21.28 -15.15 11.16
C ASN A 63 -20.33 -15.89 12.10
N PRO A 64 -20.55 -15.84 13.42
CA PRO A 64 -19.82 -16.68 14.38
C PRO A 64 -19.86 -18.17 13.97
N GLY A 65 -18.70 -18.82 13.95
CA GLY A 65 -18.57 -20.24 13.60
C GLY A 65 -18.51 -20.55 12.09
N ALA A 66 -18.76 -19.58 11.20
CA ALA A 66 -18.49 -19.76 9.78
C ALA A 66 -16.98 -19.88 9.52
N PRO A 67 -16.54 -20.73 8.57
CA PRO A 67 -15.13 -20.81 8.23
C PRO A 67 -14.65 -19.49 7.62
N PRO A 68 -13.39 -19.10 7.85
CA PRO A 68 -12.81 -17.96 7.15
C PRO A 68 -12.70 -18.24 5.66
N ASN A 69 -12.64 -17.19 4.85
CA ASN A 69 -12.30 -17.35 3.43
C ASN A 69 -10.90 -17.96 3.28
N ARG A 70 -10.62 -18.51 2.10
CA ARG A 70 -9.37 -19.21 1.81
C ARG A 70 -8.12 -18.37 2.12
N ARG A 71 -8.07 -17.11 1.68
CA ARG A 71 -6.91 -16.23 1.86
C ARG A 71 -6.62 -15.97 3.34
N ARG A 72 -7.67 -15.71 4.12
CA ARG A 72 -7.56 -15.56 5.58
C ARG A 72 -7.12 -16.85 6.24
N GLN A 73 -7.66 -18.00 5.85
CA GLN A 73 -7.25 -19.31 6.38
C GLN A 73 -5.75 -19.56 6.12
N GLU A 74 -5.28 -19.35 4.89
CA GLU A 74 -3.86 -19.50 4.53
C GLU A 74 -2.95 -18.61 5.39
N ALA A 75 -3.36 -17.37 5.70
CA ALA A 75 -2.62 -16.49 6.60
C ALA A 75 -2.64 -16.97 8.06
N LEU A 76 -3.80 -17.46 8.55
CA LEU A 76 -3.91 -18.05 9.89
C LEU A 76 -3.03 -19.29 10.04
N ASP A 77 -2.96 -20.15 9.03
CA ASP A 77 -2.12 -21.34 9.03
C ASP A 77 -0.64 -20.99 9.12
N ARG A 78 -0.18 -19.98 8.35
CA ARG A 78 1.20 -19.48 8.43
C ARG A 78 1.54 -18.86 9.79
N VAL A 79 0.61 -18.12 10.39
CA VAL A 79 0.78 -17.58 11.75
C VAL A 79 0.95 -18.71 12.74
N LYS A 80 0.04 -19.69 12.72
CA LYS A 80 0.08 -20.86 13.61
C LYS A 80 1.37 -21.65 13.46
N GLU A 81 1.82 -21.89 12.23
CA GLU A 81 3.08 -22.60 11.96
C GLU A 81 4.28 -21.88 12.60
N ARG A 82 4.36 -20.56 12.45
CA ARG A 82 5.48 -19.75 12.99
C ARG A 82 5.41 -19.59 14.50
N GLU A 83 4.22 -19.37 15.06
CA GLU A 83 4.02 -19.31 16.50
C GLU A 83 4.42 -20.63 17.18
N ALA A 84 4.13 -21.78 16.55
CA ALA A 84 4.51 -23.09 17.06
C ALA A 84 6.03 -23.31 17.15
N LYS A 85 6.83 -22.63 16.32
CA LYS A 85 8.31 -22.64 16.43
C LYS A 85 8.81 -21.82 17.63
N GLY A 86 7.99 -20.88 18.12
CA GLY A 86 8.36 -19.88 19.12
C GLY A 86 9.06 -18.67 18.50
N VAL A 87 8.57 -17.47 18.83
CA VAL A 87 9.09 -16.18 18.31
C VAL A 87 10.62 -16.07 18.47
N SER A 88 11.16 -16.57 19.59
CA SER A 88 12.59 -16.50 19.86
C SER A 88 13.44 -17.35 18.91
N ALA A 89 12.87 -18.39 18.28
CA ALA A 89 13.56 -19.28 17.36
C ALA A 89 13.41 -18.89 15.87
N LEU A 90 12.53 -17.94 15.55
CA LEU A 90 12.32 -17.51 14.17
C LEU A 90 13.53 -16.73 13.63
N SER A 91 13.93 -17.07 12.41
CA SER A 91 14.87 -16.25 11.62
C SER A 91 14.27 -14.88 11.31
N PRO A 92 15.08 -13.85 10.97
CA PRO A 92 14.55 -12.53 10.65
C PRO A 92 13.48 -12.52 9.54
N PRO A 93 13.62 -13.26 8.42
CA PRO A 93 12.55 -13.33 7.42
C PRO A 93 11.28 -14.04 7.93
N GLU A 94 11.41 -15.09 8.74
CA GLU A 94 10.24 -15.77 9.32
C GLU A 94 9.50 -14.87 10.31
N LEU A 95 10.23 -14.12 11.14
CA LEU A 95 9.65 -13.13 12.05
C LEU A 95 8.93 -12.01 11.28
N ALA A 96 9.54 -11.52 10.20
CA ALA A 96 8.93 -10.56 9.30
C ALA A 96 7.65 -11.14 8.68
N GLY A 97 7.67 -12.39 8.22
CA GLY A 97 6.47 -13.08 7.73
C GLY A 97 5.37 -13.23 8.77
N LEU A 98 5.70 -13.63 10.01
CA LEU A 98 4.73 -13.72 11.11
C LEU A 98 4.05 -12.37 11.36
N THR A 99 4.84 -11.33 11.53
CA THR A 99 4.33 -9.99 11.88
C THR A 99 3.59 -9.34 10.72
N ALA A 100 4.01 -9.57 9.47
CA ALA A 100 3.26 -9.19 8.30
C ALA A 100 1.87 -9.86 8.25
N ASP A 101 1.81 -11.19 8.41
CA ASP A 101 0.53 -11.91 8.41
C ASP A 101 -0.41 -11.43 9.53
N LEU A 102 0.12 -11.17 10.74
CA LEU A 102 -0.66 -10.58 11.84
C LEU A 102 -1.23 -9.21 11.48
N ILE A 103 -0.43 -8.31 10.88
CA ILE A 103 -0.88 -6.99 10.41
C ILE A 103 -1.96 -7.15 9.32
N ARG A 104 -1.76 -8.05 8.34
CA ARG A 104 -2.75 -8.32 7.28
C ARG A 104 -4.07 -8.86 7.82
N LEU A 105 -4.01 -9.66 8.88
CA LEU A 105 -5.18 -10.20 9.59
C LEU A 105 -5.89 -9.17 10.48
N ASN A 106 -5.38 -7.94 10.54
CA ASN A 106 -5.79 -6.87 11.46
C ASN A 106 -5.57 -7.21 12.95
N ARG A 107 -4.62 -8.10 13.25
CA ARG A 107 -4.16 -8.48 14.60
C ARG A 107 -2.98 -7.60 15.03
N ASN A 108 -3.15 -6.28 14.94
CA ASN A 108 -2.08 -5.30 15.16
C ASN A 108 -1.48 -5.38 16.57
N ASP A 109 -2.30 -5.64 17.59
CA ASP A 109 -1.89 -5.71 19.00
C ASP A 109 -0.88 -6.84 19.23
N GLU A 110 -1.10 -7.98 18.58
CA GLU A 110 -0.21 -9.13 18.68
C GLU A 110 1.11 -8.88 17.97
N ALA A 111 1.07 -8.22 16.81
CA ALA A 111 2.28 -7.75 16.14
C ALA A 111 3.07 -6.77 17.01
N LEU A 112 2.40 -5.80 17.67
CA LEU A 112 3.04 -4.85 18.59
C LEU A 112 3.70 -5.57 19.78
N ASN A 113 3.00 -6.52 20.41
CA ASN A 113 3.53 -7.28 21.55
C ASN A 113 4.81 -8.06 21.19
N ILE A 114 4.89 -8.57 19.96
CA ILE A 114 6.09 -9.26 19.45
C ILE A 114 7.20 -8.25 19.16
N LEU A 115 6.89 -7.15 18.48
CA LEU A 115 7.89 -6.27 17.88
C LEU A 115 8.49 -5.25 18.85
N GLN A 116 7.71 -4.74 19.82
CA GLN A 116 8.18 -3.74 20.78
C GLN A 116 9.45 -4.17 21.56
N PRO A 117 9.52 -5.38 22.16
CA PRO A 117 10.74 -5.81 22.84
C PRO A 117 11.89 -6.05 21.86
N LEU A 118 11.60 -6.43 20.60
CA LEU A 118 12.61 -6.77 19.59
C LEU A 118 13.22 -5.54 18.90
N ALA A 119 12.50 -4.43 18.77
CA ALA A 119 12.97 -3.26 18.04
C ALA A 119 14.26 -2.65 18.62
N ARG A 120 14.50 -2.85 19.92
CA ARG A 120 15.70 -2.39 20.64
C ARG A 120 16.86 -3.39 20.59
N ASP A 121 16.61 -4.61 20.10
CA ASP A 121 17.63 -5.65 19.95
C ASP A 121 18.54 -5.32 18.76
N ARG A 122 19.86 -5.28 18.96
CA ARG A 122 20.83 -4.93 17.91
C ARG A 122 21.03 -6.02 16.86
N ILE A 123 20.63 -7.26 17.16
CA ILE A 123 20.80 -8.44 16.33
C ILE A 123 19.50 -8.79 15.61
N ARG A 124 18.37 -8.70 16.33
CA ARG A 124 17.04 -9.12 15.83
C ARG A 124 16.09 -7.97 15.52
N GLY A 125 16.37 -6.79 16.08
CA GLY A 125 15.71 -5.55 15.70
C GLY A 125 16.29 -4.98 14.42
N GLY A 126 16.06 -3.70 14.20
CA GLY A 126 16.46 -3.00 12.98
C GLY A 126 15.28 -2.63 12.10
N PHE A 127 15.57 -2.36 10.82
CA PHE A 127 14.63 -1.73 9.90
C PHE A 127 13.27 -2.42 9.84
N LEU A 128 13.26 -3.75 9.66
CA LEU A 128 12.03 -4.54 9.50
C LEU A 128 11.11 -4.44 10.73
N ALA A 129 11.70 -4.47 11.94
CA ALA A 129 10.93 -4.40 13.17
C ALA A 129 10.26 -3.03 13.32
N TYR A 130 11.00 -1.95 13.08
CA TYR A 130 10.47 -0.59 13.14
C TYR A 130 9.46 -0.29 12.03
N ALA A 131 9.68 -0.75 10.80
CA ALA A 131 8.73 -0.60 9.70
C ALA A 131 7.40 -1.32 10.00
N HIS A 132 7.45 -2.53 10.55
CA HIS A 132 6.24 -3.25 10.94
C HIS A 132 5.55 -2.64 12.18
N LEU A 133 6.31 -2.13 13.16
CA LEU A 133 5.74 -1.36 14.26
C LEU A 133 5.00 -0.13 13.74
N ALA A 134 5.62 0.63 12.83
CA ALA A 134 5.00 1.79 12.21
C ALA A 134 3.66 1.41 11.56
N ARG A 135 3.65 0.30 10.83
CA ARG A 135 2.42 -0.18 10.20
C ARG A 135 1.37 -0.66 11.21
N ALA A 136 1.75 -1.40 12.25
CA ALA A 136 0.82 -1.89 13.26
C ALA A 136 0.15 -0.73 14.01
N HIS A 137 0.92 0.31 14.39
CA HIS A 137 0.40 1.55 14.97
C HIS A 137 -0.54 2.28 14.00
N ALA A 138 -0.16 2.42 12.72
CA ALA A 138 -1.04 3.01 11.71
C ALA A 138 -2.36 2.22 11.57
N GLY A 139 -2.32 0.89 11.71
CA GLY A 139 -3.51 0.02 11.70
C GLY A 139 -4.47 0.26 12.87
N ARG A 140 -3.95 0.77 14.00
CA ARG A 140 -4.72 1.21 15.17
C ARG A 140 -5.14 2.68 15.10
N GLY A 141 -4.73 3.42 14.06
CA GLY A 141 -4.93 4.87 13.96
C GLY A 141 -4.01 5.69 14.88
N GLU A 142 -2.98 5.06 15.44
CA GLU A 142 -1.95 5.69 16.29
C GLU A 142 -0.89 6.34 15.40
N TRP A 143 -1.29 7.39 14.69
CA TRP A 143 -0.49 7.98 13.62
C TRP A 143 0.83 8.60 14.09
N ARG A 144 0.86 9.13 15.33
CA ARG A 144 2.07 9.72 15.90
C ARG A 144 3.12 8.64 16.14
N GLU A 145 2.73 7.57 16.80
CA GLU A 145 3.56 6.40 17.05
C GLU A 145 3.99 5.77 15.71
N ALA A 146 3.08 5.66 14.75
CA ALA A 146 3.41 5.16 13.42
C ALA A 146 4.55 5.96 12.76
N PHE A 147 4.44 7.29 12.77
CA PHE A 147 5.48 8.18 12.27
C PHE A 147 6.79 8.00 13.03
N ASP A 148 6.77 8.01 14.37
CA ASP A 148 7.97 7.90 15.19
C ASP A 148 8.70 6.57 14.94
N GLN A 149 7.98 5.46 14.80
CA GLN A 149 8.59 4.16 14.48
C GLN A 149 9.16 4.12 13.05
N GLN A 150 8.48 4.71 12.07
CA GLN A 150 9.02 4.78 10.71
C GLN A 150 10.26 5.67 10.64
N GLU A 151 10.29 6.76 11.41
CA GLU A 151 11.47 7.62 11.53
C GLU A 151 12.64 6.83 12.15
N MET A 152 12.36 6.00 13.16
CA MET A 152 13.35 5.07 13.72
C MET A 152 13.91 4.10 12.67
N ALA A 153 13.04 3.50 11.85
CA ALA A 153 13.46 2.61 10.77
C ALA A 153 14.40 3.33 9.79
N ILE A 154 14.02 4.52 9.33
CA ILE A 154 14.71 5.20 8.24
C ILE A 154 16.00 5.88 8.68
N ARG A 155 16.03 6.47 9.88
CA ARG A 155 17.16 7.31 10.33
C ARG A 155 18.19 6.57 11.17
N TYR A 156 17.78 5.54 11.89
CA TYR A 156 18.60 4.93 12.93
C TYR A 156 18.89 3.45 12.70
N THR A 157 18.45 2.90 11.56
CA THR A 157 18.73 1.53 11.20
C THR A 157 19.16 1.41 9.74
N GLU A 158 19.92 0.37 9.43
CA GLU A 158 20.32 0.09 8.06
C GLU A 158 19.18 -0.59 7.29
N PHE A 159 18.88 -0.05 6.11
CA PHE A 159 17.93 -0.69 5.20
C PHE A 159 18.49 -2.04 4.73
N PRO A 160 17.68 -3.11 4.66
CA PRO A 160 18.18 -4.44 4.27
C PRO A 160 18.88 -4.43 2.90
N THR A 161 20.09 -4.98 2.85
CA THR A 161 20.86 -5.13 1.59
C THR A 161 20.46 -6.40 0.82
N ALA A 162 19.77 -7.32 1.49
CA ALA A 162 19.15 -8.50 0.91
C ALA A 162 17.86 -8.82 1.67
N PHE A 163 16.86 -9.30 0.95
CA PHE A 163 15.64 -9.85 1.51
C PHE A 163 15.13 -10.94 0.54
N PRO A 164 14.59 -12.09 1.02
CA PRO A 164 14.06 -13.13 0.16
C PRO A 164 13.21 -12.58 -1.00
N GLY A 165 13.50 -13.06 -2.21
CA GLY A 165 12.86 -12.72 -3.49
C GLY A 165 12.93 -11.26 -3.96
N LEU A 166 13.69 -10.41 -3.29
CA LEU A 166 13.98 -9.06 -3.78
C LEU A 166 15.38 -8.98 -4.39
N ASN A 167 15.47 -8.38 -5.56
CA ASN A 167 16.73 -7.97 -6.14
C ASN A 167 17.16 -6.58 -5.63
N LYS A 168 18.41 -6.20 -5.93
CA LYS A 168 18.99 -4.92 -5.46
C LYS A 168 18.22 -3.70 -5.94
N THR A 169 17.75 -3.70 -7.18
CA THR A 169 17.01 -2.58 -7.77
C THR A 169 15.65 -2.40 -7.09
N GLN A 170 14.94 -3.50 -6.83
CA GLN A 170 13.69 -3.50 -6.07
C GLN A 170 13.90 -2.99 -4.64
N LEU A 171 14.96 -3.44 -3.95
CA LEU A 171 15.31 -2.94 -2.62
C LEU A 171 15.63 -1.43 -2.64
N ALA A 172 16.35 -0.95 -3.66
CA ALA A 172 16.64 0.47 -3.81
C ALA A 172 15.37 1.30 -4.03
N TRP A 173 14.45 0.81 -4.87
CA TRP A 173 13.15 1.46 -5.09
C TRP A 173 12.31 1.49 -3.80
N LEU A 174 12.19 0.37 -3.10
CA LEU A 174 11.48 0.29 -1.82
C LEU A 174 12.07 1.24 -0.77
N LYS A 175 13.40 1.31 -0.66
CA LYS A 175 14.09 2.26 0.22
C LYS A 175 13.72 3.70 -0.11
N ARG A 176 13.61 4.03 -1.40
CA ARG A 176 13.11 5.34 -1.86
C ARG A 176 11.67 5.57 -1.42
N VAL A 177 10.76 4.63 -1.69
CA VAL A 177 9.33 4.75 -1.33
C VAL A 177 9.15 5.00 0.17
N GLU A 178 9.86 4.23 1.00
CA GLU A 178 9.82 4.33 2.46
C GLU A 178 10.23 5.71 2.98
N ARG A 179 11.36 6.23 2.45
CA ARG A 179 11.96 7.49 2.90
C ARG A 179 11.20 8.70 2.36
N ASP A 180 10.89 8.69 1.07
CA ASP A 180 10.48 9.88 0.32
C ASP A 180 8.96 10.05 0.27
N TYR A 181 8.18 9.00 0.53
CA TYR A 181 6.73 9.05 0.37
C TYR A 181 6.00 8.52 1.59
N TYR A 182 6.39 7.36 2.12
CA TYR A 182 5.68 6.76 3.25
C TYR A 182 5.91 7.48 4.58
N LEU A 183 7.16 7.81 4.91
CA LEU A 183 7.45 8.58 6.12
C LEU A 183 6.76 9.97 6.10
N PRO A 184 6.79 10.76 5.01
CA PRO A 184 6.00 11.99 4.88
C PRO A 184 4.49 11.80 5.00
N PHE A 185 3.95 10.73 4.42
CA PHE A 185 2.54 10.37 4.56
C PHE A 185 2.16 10.15 6.04
N LEU A 186 2.94 9.37 6.77
CA LEU A 186 2.70 9.15 8.21
C LEU A 186 2.84 10.45 9.00
N ALA A 187 3.82 11.30 8.68
CA ALA A 187 3.99 12.60 9.31
C ALA A 187 2.76 13.51 9.09
N HIS A 188 2.19 13.49 7.89
CA HIS A 188 0.99 14.24 7.57
C HIS A 188 -0.19 13.80 8.43
N ARG A 189 -0.47 12.49 8.47
CA ARG A 189 -1.57 11.91 9.24
C ARG A 189 -1.39 12.11 10.75
N ALA A 190 -0.15 12.03 11.25
CA ALA A 190 0.18 12.33 12.65
C ALA A 190 -0.17 13.78 13.02
N GLU A 191 0.16 14.74 12.15
CA GLU A 191 -0.14 16.16 12.38
C GLU A 191 -1.64 16.46 12.27
N GLU A 192 -2.36 15.83 11.35
CA GLU A 192 -3.83 15.95 11.27
C GLU A 192 -4.51 15.40 12.53
N ALA A 193 -4.10 14.22 12.99
CA ALA A 193 -4.58 13.60 14.22
C ALA A 193 -4.34 14.50 15.44
N ARG A 194 -3.12 15.08 15.55
CA ARG A 194 -2.76 16.02 16.63
C ARG A 194 -3.63 17.28 16.64
N ARG A 195 -4.02 17.78 15.46
CA ARG A 195 -4.89 18.96 15.33
C ARG A 195 -6.37 18.66 15.60
N GLY A 196 -6.75 17.39 15.72
CA GLY A 196 -8.16 16.98 15.87
C GLY A 196 -9.05 17.38 14.69
N ARG A 197 -8.46 17.59 13.49
CA ARG A 197 -9.12 18.26 12.35
C ARG A 197 -9.77 17.32 11.34
N ALA A 198 -9.56 16.02 11.41
CA ALA A 198 -10.04 15.11 10.37
C ALA A 198 -11.48 14.64 10.66
N SER A 199 -12.47 15.47 10.30
CA SER A 199 -13.77 14.90 9.94
C SER A 199 -13.64 14.33 8.54
N ARG A 200 -13.96 13.05 8.35
CA ARG A 200 -13.95 12.38 7.03
C ARG A 200 -14.69 13.14 5.93
N LEU A 201 -15.62 14.02 6.31
CA LEU A 201 -16.40 14.86 5.41
C LEU A 201 -15.63 16.04 4.81
N HIS A 202 -14.48 16.42 5.38
CA HIS A 202 -13.72 17.61 4.98
C HIS A 202 -12.22 17.32 4.79
N GLU A 203 -11.88 16.06 4.51
CA GLU A 203 -10.52 15.65 4.17
C GLU A 203 -10.24 15.96 2.69
N ASP A 204 -9.04 16.46 2.41
CA ASP A 204 -8.47 16.58 1.05
C ASP A 204 -7.59 15.36 0.73
N PRO A 205 -7.20 15.05 -0.51
CA PRO A 205 -6.19 14.01 -0.77
C PRO A 205 -4.89 14.22 0.03
N ASP A 206 -4.17 13.14 0.34
CA ASP A 206 -2.91 13.25 1.09
C ASP A 206 -1.85 13.99 0.25
N PRO A 207 -1.06 14.92 0.83
CA PRO A 207 -0.01 15.65 0.12
C PRO A 207 1.26 14.80 -0.07
N ILE A 208 1.12 13.69 -0.80
CA ILE A 208 2.20 12.71 -1.09
C ILE A 208 3.15 13.24 -2.17
N PHE A 209 2.64 14.07 -3.08
CA PHE A 209 3.41 14.62 -4.21
C PHE A 209 3.44 16.15 -4.18
N PRO A 210 4.56 16.78 -4.55
CA PRO A 210 5.87 16.16 -4.75
C PRO A 210 6.40 15.58 -3.42
N SER A 211 7.36 14.65 -3.48
CA SER A 211 7.99 14.17 -2.24
C SER A 211 8.56 15.35 -1.44
N ALA A 212 8.32 15.35 -0.14
CA ALA A 212 8.92 16.29 0.78
C ALA A 212 9.71 15.53 1.85
N VAL A 213 10.96 15.93 2.08
CA VAL A 213 11.76 15.36 3.17
C VAL A 213 11.19 15.86 4.51
N PRO A 214 10.78 14.97 5.44
CA PRO A 214 10.27 15.38 6.75
C PRO A 214 11.31 16.22 7.51
N PRO A 215 10.88 17.20 8.33
CA PRO A 215 9.52 17.40 8.83
C PRO A 215 8.65 18.35 7.99
N LYS A 216 9.14 18.84 6.85
CA LYS A 216 8.39 19.83 6.07
C LYS A 216 7.34 19.13 5.20
N ARG A 217 6.10 19.63 5.26
CA ARG A 217 5.09 19.32 4.22
C ARG A 217 5.57 19.92 2.90
N PRO A 218 5.15 19.37 1.75
CA PRO A 218 5.30 20.11 0.50
C PRO A 218 4.58 21.44 0.67
N ASP A 219 5.28 22.55 0.44
CA ASP A 219 4.67 23.89 0.50
C ASP A 219 3.61 24.08 -0.59
N ASN A 220 3.66 23.24 -1.64
CA ASN A 220 2.78 23.25 -2.79
C ASN A 220 2.49 21.81 -3.25
N PRO A 221 1.63 21.05 -2.56
CA PRO A 221 1.28 19.69 -2.96
C PRO A 221 0.54 19.67 -4.30
N VAL A 222 0.49 18.51 -4.95
CA VAL A 222 -0.30 18.29 -6.16
C VAL A 222 -1.77 18.54 -5.88
N GLN A 223 -2.39 19.35 -6.72
CA GLN A 223 -3.82 19.56 -6.77
C GLN A 223 -4.36 18.92 -8.05
N PHE A 224 -5.36 18.06 -7.92
CA PHE A 224 -5.97 17.35 -9.05
C PHE A 224 -6.99 18.23 -9.78
N VAL A 225 -6.50 19.34 -10.35
CA VAL A 225 -7.29 20.36 -11.04
C VAL A 225 -6.77 20.59 -12.45
N GLY A 226 -7.62 21.03 -13.36
CA GLY A 226 -7.27 21.49 -14.71
C GLY A 226 -6.69 22.90 -14.73
N GLU A 227 -6.40 23.41 -15.92
CA GLU A 227 -5.73 24.72 -16.13
C GLU A 227 -6.54 25.92 -15.57
N ASP A 228 -7.84 25.77 -15.43
CA ASP A 228 -8.73 26.78 -14.84
C ASP A 228 -8.81 26.69 -13.29
N GLY A 229 -8.04 25.78 -12.69
CA GLY A 229 -8.02 25.54 -11.24
C GLY A 229 -9.21 24.74 -10.72
N LYS A 230 -10.03 24.16 -11.59
CA LYS A 230 -11.19 23.34 -11.20
C LYS A 230 -10.96 21.87 -11.53
N TYR A 231 -11.76 20.99 -10.92
CA TYR A 231 -11.71 19.57 -11.26
C TYR A 231 -12.01 19.34 -12.75
N ALA A 232 -11.13 18.61 -13.44
CA ALA A 232 -11.23 18.36 -14.87
C ALA A 232 -11.12 16.85 -15.18
N VAL A 233 -11.97 16.38 -16.07
CA VAL A 233 -12.01 14.97 -16.49
C VAL A 233 -10.84 14.65 -17.39
N GLY A 234 -10.17 13.53 -17.11
CA GLY A 234 -9.11 12.96 -17.94
C GLY A 234 -7.83 13.79 -18.00
N THR A 235 -7.70 14.81 -17.15
CA THR A 235 -6.58 15.73 -17.22
C THR A 235 -6.25 16.36 -15.87
N ILE A 236 -5.08 16.95 -15.81
CA ILE A 236 -4.58 17.77 -14.72
C ILE A 236 -3.74 18.88 -15.34
N ALA A 237 -3.72 20.06 -14.72
CA ALA A 237 -2.95 21.20 -15.17
C ALA A 237 -1.48 20.84 -15.37
N ALA A 238 -0.84 21.41 -16.38
CA ALA A 238 0.55 21.14 -16.70
C ALA A 238 1.50 21.46 -15.54
N ALA A 239 1.20 22.52 -14.77
CA ALA A 239 1.96 22.89 -13.58
C ALA A 239 1.87 21.82 -12.47
N GLU A 240 0.69 21.22 -12.29
CA GLU A 240 0.44 20.17 -11.31
C GLU A 240 1.03 18.83 -11.77
N ARG A 241 0.92 18.50 -13.07
CA ARG A 241 1.55 17.32 -13.68
C ARG A 241 3.06 17.29 -13.46
N LYS A 242 3.74 18.43 -13.57
CA LYS A 242 5.19 18.55 -13.37
C LYS A 242 5.67 18.22 -11.95
N LYS A 243 4.77 18.24 -10.95
CA LYS A 243 5.09 17.87 -9.58
C LYS A 243 5.07 16.35 -9.35
N LEU A 244 4.47 15.58 -10.26
CA LEU A 244 4.37 14.13 -10.16
C LEU A 244 5.69 13.47 -10.63
N PRO A 245 6.25 12.51 -9.88
CA PRO A 245 7.36 11.70 -10.37
C PRO A 245 6.90 10.75 -11.51
N PRO A 246 7.82 10.25 -12.34
CA PRO A 246 7.50 9.33 -13.43
C PRO A 246 6.71 8.07 -12.99
N ASP A 247 6.97 7.57 -11.78
CA ASP A 247 6.32 6.40 -11.19
C ASP A 247 5.27 6.73 -10.12
N ALA A 248 4.66 7.92 -10.17
CA ALA A 248 3.66 8.37 -9.19
C ALA A 248 2.54 7.34 -8.98
N LEU A 249 2.05 6.74 -10.07
CA LEU A 249 0.98 5.74 -10.02
C LEU A 249 1.44 4.44 -9.33
N ALA A 250 2.67 3.97 -9.60
CA ALA A 250 3.22 2.78 -8.97
C ALA A 250 3.49 2.99 -7.47
N ILE A 251 3.97 4.19 -7.09
CA ILE A 251 4.13 4.59 -5.69
C ILE A 251 2.76 4.58 -4.98
N MET A 252 1.73 5.18 -5.59
CA MET A 252 0.39 5.21 -4.98
C MET A 252 -0.21 3.81 -4.85
N GLN A 253 -0.11 2.99 -5.90
CA GLN A 253 -0.48 1.58 -5.85
C GLN A 253 0.21 0.87 -4.70
N GLN A 254 1.51 1.12 -4.53
CA GLN A 254 2.27 0.50 -3.46
C GLN A 254 1.80 0.93 -2.06
N LEU A 255 1.50 2.20 -1.83
CA LEU A 255 0.95 2.71 -0.57
C LEU A 255 -0.43 2.12 -0.28
N VAL A 256 -1.31 2.02 -1.29
CA VAL A 256 -2.62 1.36 -1.18
C VAL A 256 -2.47 -0.11 -0.82
N LEU A 257 -1.45 -0.81 -1.34
CA LEU A 257 -1.18 -2.19 -0.96
C LEU A 257 -0.68 -2.33 0.49
N TRP A 258 -0.12 -1.30 1.11
CA TRP A 258 0.23 -1.31 2.54
C TRP A 258 -0.96 -0.96 3.41
N HIS A 259 -1.84 -0.12 2.88
CA HIS A 259 -3.05 0.36 3.55
C HIS A 259 -4.30 -0.03 2.77
N PRO A 260 -4.59 -1.34 2.60
CA PRO A 260 -5.66 -1.80 1.71
C PRO A 260 -7.05 -1.31 2.13
N GLN A 261 -7.22 -0.92 3.39
CA GLN A 261 -8.46 -0.41 3.97
C GLN A 261 -8.52 1.13 4.05
N ASP A 262 -7.49 1.85 3.61
CA ASP A 262 -7.49 3.33 3.65
C ASP A 262 -8.22 3.89 2.41
N ALA A 263 -9.43 4.40 2.65
CA ALA A 263 -10.28 4.97 1.60
C ALA A 263 -9.71 6.24 0.99
N ARG A 264 -8.94 7.04 1.73
CA ARG A 264 -8.38 8.32 1.27
C ARG A 264 -7.18 8.10 0.36
N LEU A 265 -6.33 7.10 0.66
CA LEU A 265 -5.30 6.66 -0.29
C LEU A 265 -5.92 6.06 -1.56
N TYR A 266 -7.02 5.31 -1.43
CA TYR A 266 -7.72 4.75 -2.58
C TYR A 266 -8.42 5.83 -3.43
N TRP A 267 -8.97 6.86 -2.80
CA TRP A 267 -9.45 8.06 -3.50
C TRP A 267 -8.32 8.70 -4.31
N GLN A 268 -7.16 8.96 -3.70
CA GLN A 268 -6.03 9.57 -4.39
C GLN A 268 -5.50 8.73 -5.56
N LEU A 269 -5.58 7.40 -5.46
CA LEU A 269 -5.30 6.52 -6.60
C LEU A 269 -6.24 6.80 -7.78
N GLY A 270 -7.54 6.94 -7.52
CA GLY A 270 -8.53 7.30 -8.55
C GLY A 270 -8.22 8.66 -9.19
N GLU A 271 -7.80 9.65 -8.40
CA GLU A 271 -7.40 10.95 -8.93
C GLU A 271 -6.17 10.90 -9.83
N LEU A 272 -5.20 10.03 -9.53
CA LEU A 272 -4.05 9.80 -10.41
C LEU A 272 -4.45 9.14 -11.73
N TYR A 273 -5.36 8.15 -11.72
CA TYR A 273 -5.86 7.56 -12.96
C TYR A 273 -6.60 8.59 -13.82
N ASN A 274 -7.39 9.47 -13.20
CA ASN A 274 -8.02 10.60 -13.89
C ASN A 274 -6.95 11.52 -14.51
N ALA A 275 -5.92 11.87 -13.75
CA ALA A 275 -4.82 12.71 -14.22
C ALA A 275 -4.03 12.08 -15.38
N THR A 276 -4.00 10.74 -15.52
CA THR A 276 -3.39 10.05 -16.67
C THR A 276 -4.32 9.89 -17.86
N GLY A 277 -5.58 10.33 -17.76
CA GLY A 277 -6.59 10.20 -18.82
C GLY A 277 -7.39 8.90 -18.77
N ASP A 278 -7.14 8.02 -17.80
CA ASP A 278 -7.90 6.77 -17.61
C ASP A 278 -9.14 7.03 -16.76
N VAL A 279 -10.11 7.69 -17.38
CA VAL A 279 -11.36 8.15 -16.77
C VAL A 279 -12.22 6.98 -16.30
N GLU A 280 -12.23 5.87 -17.05
CA GLU A 280 -13.03 4.68 -16.72
C GLU A 280 -12.53 4.01 -15.44
N THR A 281 -11.23 3.77 -15.34
CA THR A 281 -10.62 3.23 -14.12
C THR A 281 -10.81 4.19 -12.94
N ALA A 282 -10.61 5.49 -13.15
CA ALA A 282 -10.80 6.49 -12.11
C ALA A 282 -12.25 6.50 -11.58
N ALA A 283 -13.25 6.47 -12.47
CA ALA A 283 -14.65 6.39 -12.10
C ALA A 283 -14.95 5.13 -11.27
N GLY A 284 -14.43 3.96 -11.69
CA GLY A 284 -14.60 2.70 -10.96
C GLY A 284 -13.98 2.72 -9.56
N ILE A 285 -12.78 3.31 -9.41
CA ILE A 285 -12.11 3.46 -8.11
C ILE A 285 -12.93 4.36 -7.17
N LEU A 286 -13.39 5.52 -7.63
CA LEU A 286 -14.17 6.43 -6.78
C LEU A 286 -15.56 5.85 -6.44
N ASP A 287 -16.13 5.03 -7.32
CA ASP A 287 -17.35 4.27 -7.04
C ASP A 287 -17.16 3.31 -5.85
N VAL A 288 -16.11 2.49 -5.88
CA VAL A 288 -15.75 1.59 -4.79
C VAL A 288 -15.43 2.36 -3.49
N CYS A 289 -14.72 3.49 -3.59
CA CYS A 289 -14.41 4.34 -2.44
C CYS A 289 -15.68 4.82 -1.73
N THR A 290 -16.67 5.31 -2.49
CA THR A 290 -17.91 5.85 -1.91
C THR A 290 -18.86 4.77 -1.39
N TYR A 291 -19.08 3.68 -2.12
CA TYR A 291 -20.05 2.65 -1.71
C TYR A 291 -19.44 1.55 -0.85
N ALA A 292 -18.46 0.83 -1.39
CA ALA A 292 -17.93 -0.37 -0.73
C ALA A 292 -17.10 -0.03 0.50
N MET A 293 -16.38 1.10 0.48
CA MET A 293 -15.62 1.59 1.62
C MET A 293 -16.39 2.58 2.50
N GLY A 294 -17.62 2.96 2.10
CA GLY A 294 -18.48 3.86 2.86
C GLY A 294 -17.90 5.27 3.08
N TYR A 295 -17.05 5.75 2.16
CA TYR A 295 -16.39 7.03 2.30
C TYR A 295 -17.26 8.17 1.76
N SER A 296 -18.00 8.84 2.64
CA SER A 296 -19.01 9.85 2.28
C SER A 296 -18.47 11.29 2.17
N ASN A 297 -17.22 11.46 1.75
CA ASN A 297 -16.65 12.79 1.54
C ASN A 297 -17.33 13.46 0.32
N PRO A 298 -17.91 14.67 0.47
CA PRO A 298 -18.64 15.35 -0.61
C PRO A 298 -17.80 15.61 -1.87
N THR A 299 -16.51 15.90 -1.71
CA THR A 299 -15.60 16.14 -2.85
C THR A 299 -15.44 14.86 -3.67
N VAL A 300 -15.24 13.71 -3.03
CA VAL A 300 -15.13 12.41 -3.70
C VAL A 300 -16.43 12.07 -4.43
N ILE A 301 -17.57 12.30 -3.78
CA ILE A 301 -18.89 12.02 -4.36
C ILE A 301 -19.10 12.86 -5.63
N GLU A 302 -18.74 14.14 -5.60
CA GLU A 302 -18.87 15.01 -6.76
C GLU A 302 -17.91 14.61 -7.89
N HIS A 303 -16.64 14.35 -7.58
CA HIS A 303 -15.66 13.90 -8.57
C HIS A 303 -16.10 12.58 -9.21
N ARG A 304 -16.56 11.61 -8.39
CA ARG A 304 -17.14 10.34 -8.87
C ARG A 304 -18.28 10.59 -9.85
N ARG A 305 -19.22 11.48 -9.51
CA ARG A 305 -20.39 11.80 -10.34
C ARG A 305 -19.96 12.29 -11.72
N VAL A 306 -19.01 13.22 -11.76
CA VAL A 306 -18.48 13.80 -12.99
C VAL A 306 -17.74 12.75 -13.83
N LEU A 307 -16.87 11.94 -13.22
CA LEU A 307 -16.12 10.89 -13.93
C LEU A 307 -17.04 9.80 -14.48
N LYS A 308 -18.03 9.35 -13.69
CA LYS A 308 -18.99 8.33 -14.12
C LYS A 308 -19.79 8.80 -15.33
N ALA A 309 -20.29 10.03 -15.32
CA ALA A 309 -21.02 10.60 -16.46
C ALA A 309 -20.15 10.65 -17.73
N ALA A 310 -18.87 10.98 -17.60
CA ALA A 310 -17.93 11.00 -18.72
C ALA A 310 -17.62 9.59 -19.24
N ALA A 311 -17.39 8.61 -18.35
CA ALA A 311 -17.15 7.22 -18.71
C ALA A 311 -18.35 6.58 -19.42
N ASP A 312 -19.57 6.84 -18.93
CA ASP A 312 -20.82 6.37 -19.55
C ASP A 312 -21.00 6.98 -20.95
N SER A 313 -20.72 8.28 -21.11
CA SER A 313 -20.80 8.97 -22.40
C SER A 313 -19.77 8.43 -23.41
N ALA A 314 -18.53 8.18 -22.98
CA ALA A 314 -17.50 7.60 -23.82
C ALA A 314 -17.83 6.16 -24.25
N SER A 315 -18.44 5.38 -23.36
CA SER A 315 -18.89 4.03 -23.65
C SER A 315 -20.06 4.00 -24.64
N ALA A 316 -21.01 4.91 -24.50
CA ALA A 316 -22.11 5.07 -25.44
C ALA A 316 -21.61 5.46 -26.85
N ALA A 317 -20.67 6.41 -26.94
CA ALA A 317 -20.08 6.81 -28.21
C ALA A 317 -19.40 5.64 -28.94
N ARG A 318 -18.59 4.85 -28.23
CA ARG A 318 -17.94 3.64 -28.78
C ARG A 318 -18.94 2.60 -29.27
N ALA A 319 -20.09 2.44 -28.61
CA ALA A 319 -21.12 1.50 -29.01
C ALA A 319 -21.81 1.91 -30.33
N VAL A 320 -21.98 3.22 -30.56
CA VAL A 320 -22.52 3.77 -31.82
C VAL A 320 -21.53 3.61 -32.97
N GLU A 321 -20.23 3.79 -32.73
CA GLU A 321 -19.20 3.59 -33.77
C GLU A 321 -19.04 2.12 -34.19
N ALA A 322 -19.41 1.19 -33.31
CA ALA A 322 -19.34 -0.25 -33.56
C ALA A 322 -20.58 -0.85 -34.23
N SER A 323 -21.68 -0.08 -34.38
CA SER A 323 -22.95 -0.49 -35.00
C SER A 323 -23.06 -0.02 -36.44
#